data_AF-A0A963PF53-F1
#
_entry.id   AF-A0A963PF53-F1
#
_cell.length_a   1.000
_cell.length_b   1.000
_cell.length_c   1.000
_cell.angle_alpha   90.00
_cell.angle_beta   90.00
_cell.angle_gamma   90.00
#
_symmetry.space_group_name_H-M   'P 1'
#
loop_
_entity.id
_entity.type
_entity.pdbx_description
1 polymer ?
#
loop_
_entity_poly.entity_id
_entity_poly.type
_entity_poly.pdbx_seq_one_letter_code
_entity_poly.pdbx_strand_id
1 'polypeptide(L)'
;MSLSPAFLDELRARTTLSTLIGKSVKVQRAGKEYKACCPFHNEKTPSFTINDDKGFYHCFGCGAHGDAIRWMTDHRGLPFIDAVKELADAAGMEMPAPDPRAAKKAEQARGLHDAMAAAQDWFESQLGGLEGAHAREYMERRGITDATRRAFGFGFAPDSRGKLKTALKDFPPDMLVEAGLVIKPEDRGREPYDRFRGRLMIPIRDNRGRVIAFGGRILGDGEPKYLNSPDTPLFDKGRTLYNIDKALPAARASNRIIVVEGYMDVIALAQAGIHECVAPLGTALTEHQIERLWKIADVPILCFDGDSAGQKAANRAALRALPLLQPGQSLNFVTLPGGMDPDDLIKAKGAKGFEECLASPAPLVEQIWRMEMAAGAVDTPEARAGLQQRLAEHAQAIQNDLVRREYERAFKDRFWNEFGWKKQERSAVRGFIKQTREEIRSDLANMAQRIDRMMKRAILLGLCRHPAVLYSHREQLGGIAMPTQALKDWTSLLIRASFERQALEESLIDAILADASLPEPERRNIAHDLRFSFFKADTDRSVAENDLGEVINILLFEQEYQPKLERLTAALYARGEDEGIDEALWQEHLDLIHYKRRNDERLKELKANIEEQLMAA
;
A
#
# COMPACT_ATOMS: atom_id res chain seq x y z
N MET A 1 -12.26 -8.88 34.91
CA MET A 1 -13.52 -8.27 35.40
C MET A 1 -14.58 -8.60 34.38
N SER A 2 -15.62 -9.33 34.76
CA SER A 2 -16.82 -9.43 33.94
C SER A 2 -17.76 -8.33 34.42
N LEU A 3 -17.87 -7.24 33.67
CA LEU A 3 -18.92 -6.26 33.89
C LEU A 3 -20.18 -6.84 33.26
N SER A 4 -21.22 -7.08 34.05
CA SER A 4 -22.47 -7.59 33.51
C SER A 4 -23.09 -6.55 32.57
N PRO A 5 -23.76 -6.97 31.49
CA PRO A 5 -24.52 -6.04 30.65
C PRO A 5 -25.49 -5.17 31.47
N ALA A 6 -26.14 -5.77 32.47
CA ALA A 6 -27.03 -5.06 33.40
C ALA A 6 -26.33 -3.94 34.18
N PHE A 7 -25.10 -4.13 34.66
CA PHE A 7 -24.34 -3.08 35.34
C PHE A 7 -24.02 -1.91 34.41
N LEU A 8 -23.61 -2.21 33.17
CA LEU A 8 -23.31 -1.19 32.17
C LEU A 8 -24.57 -0.41 31.77
N ASP A 9 -25.71 -1.08 31.64
CA ASP A 9 -26.98 -0.45 31.32
C ASP A 9 -27.48 0.44 32.47
N GLU A 10 -27.34 -0.02 33.72
CA GLU A 10 -27.64 0.79 34.90
C GLU A 10 -26.74 2.03 34.99
N LEU A 11 -25.44 1.86 34.70
CA LEU A 11 -24.48 2.96 34.68
C LEU A 11 -24.83 4.01 33.63
N ARG A 12 -25.23 3.58 32.43
CA ARG A 12 -25.74 4.47 31.38
C ARG A 12 -26.99 5.21 31.84
N ALA A 13 -27.94 4.50 32.45
CA ALA A 13 -29.19 5.08 32.92
C ALA A 13 -29.00 6.13 34.04
N ARG A 14 -27.98 5.97 34.89
CA ARG A 14 -27.65 6.94 35.94
C ARG A 14 -26.78 8.11 35.48
N THR A 15 -26.26 8.04 34.25
CA THR A 15 -25.39 9.08 33.71
C THR A 15 -26.18 10.02 32.81
N THR A 16 -26.39 11.26 33.25
CA THR A 16 -26.93 12.32 32.38
C THR A 16 -25.86 12.80 31.40
N LEU A 17 -26.08 12.54 30.12
CA LEU A 17 -25.09 12.74 29.06
C LEU A 17 -24.82 14.22 28.80
N SER A 18 -25.85 15.07 28.82
CA SER A 18 -25.73 16.53 28.68
C SER A 18 -24.90 17.16 29.80
N THR A 19 -25.04 16.68 31.03
CA THR A 19 -24.24 17.11 32.19
C THR A 19 -22.79 16.65 32.06
N LEU A 20 -22.56 15.41 31.65
CA LEU A 20 -21.22 14.86 31.44
C LEU A 20 -20.46 15.63 30.35
N ILE A 21 -21.10 15.82 29.19
CA ILE A 21 -20.53 16.51 28.03
C ILE A 21 -20.41 18.01 28.30
N GLY A 22 -21.35 18.59 29.05
CA GLY A 22 -21.37 20.00 29.47
C GLY A 22 -20.15 20.44 30.28
N LYS A 23 -19.40 19.49 30.86
CA LYS A 23 -18.12 19.78 31.52
C LYS A 23 -17.00 20.15 30.53
N SER A 24 -17.11 19.72 29.28
CA SER A 24 -16.07 19.90 28.25
C SER A 24 -16.47 20.91 27.18
N VAL A 25 -17.75 20.99 26.84
CA VAL A 25 -18.27 21.90 25.80
C VAL A 25 -19.50 22.66 26.28
N LYS A 26 -19.72 23.85 25.72
CA LYS A 26 -20.90 24.65 26.02
C LYS A 26 -22.13 24.02 25.36
N VAL A 27 -22.97 23.40 26.18
CA VAL A 27 -24.22 22.75 25.77
C VAL A 27 -25.39 23.74 25.86
N GLN A 28 -26.24 23.77 24.84
CA GLN A 28 -27.44 24.60 24.75
C GLN A 28 -28.70 23.72 24.64
N ARG A 29 -29.76 24.06 25.35
CA ARG A 29 -31.01 23.30 25.29
C ARG A 29 -31.76 23.60 23.98
N ALA A 30 -32.20 22.56 23.29
CA ALA A 30 -32.91 22.63 22.01
C ALA A 30 -34.16 21.71 22.06
N GLY A 31 -35.22 22.18 22.72
CA GLY A 31 -36.43 21.38 22.94
C GLY A 31 -36.20 20.27 23.98
N LYS A 32 -36.41 19.02 23.55
CA LYS A 32 -36.16 17.81 24.38
C LYS A 32 -34.72 17.33 24.32
N GLU A 33 -33.93 17.86 23.39
CA GLU A 33 -32.52 17.50 23.21
C GLU A 33 -31.63 18.70 23.56
N TYR A 34 -30.32 18.47 23.53
CA TYR A 34 -29.33 19.52 23.65
C TYR A 34 -28.45 19.58 22.41
N LYS A 35 -27.91 20.77 22.13
CA LYS A 35 -27.00 21.02 21.02
C LYS A 35 -25.70 21.65 21.50
N ALA A 36 -24.59 21.30 20.86
CA ALA A 36 -23.28 21.89 21.07
C ALA A 36 -22.51 21.98 19.75
N CYS A 37 -21.44 22.77 19.72
CA CYS A 37 -20.42 22.58 18.69
C CYS A 37 -19.68 21.27 18.97
N CYS A 38 -19.41 20.50 17.91
CA CYS A 38 -18.81 19.20 18.02
C CYS A 38 -17.41 19.27 18.62
N PRO A 39 -17.11 18.45 19.64
CA PRO A 39 -15.78 18.37 20.23
C PRO A 39 -14.81 17.47 19.43
N PHE A 40 -15.30 16.75 18.41
CA PHE A 40 -14.52 15.83 17.60
C PHE A 40 -14.06 16.43 16.27
N HIS A 41 -14.61 17.57 15.85
CA HIS A 41 -14.18 18.29 14.66
C HIS A 41 -14.49 19.78 14.81
N ASN A 42 -13.78 20.63 14.08
CA ASN A 42 -13.89 22.07 14.25
C ASN A 42 -15.06 22.65 13.44
N GLU A 43 -16.06 23.21 14.12
CA GLU A 43 -17.23 23.83 13.49
C GLU A 43 -17.69 25.11 14.21
N LYS A 44 -18.33 26.03 13.47
CA LYS A 44 -18.88 27.28 14.02
C LYS A 44 -20.36 27.20 14.37
N THR A 45 -21.10 26.27 13.76
CA THR A 45 -22.53 26.07 13.97
C THR A 45 -22.75 24.76 14.72
N PRO A 46 -23.61 24.72 15.76
CA PRO A 46 -23.85 23.50 16.52
C PRO A 46 -24.44 22.35 15.68
N SER A 47 -23.67 21.29 15.41
CA SER A 47 -24.16 20.05 14.77
C SER A 47 -24.16 18.84 15.71
N PHE A 48 -23.69 19.01 16.94
CA PHE A 48 -23.61 17.95 17.94
C PHE A 48 -24.89 17.91 18.78
N THR A 49 -25.70 16.87 18.60
CA THR A 49 -26.96 16.67 19.32
C THR A 49 -26.78 15.65 20.43
N ILE A 50 -27.34 15.94 21.61
CA ILE A 50 -27.29 15.09 22.80
C ILE A 50 -28.72 14.79 23.22
N ASN A 51 -29.05 13.51 23.36
CA ASN A 51 -30.36 13.05 23.80
C ASN A 51 -30.19 12.28 25.12
N ASP A 52 -30.54 12.92 26.24
CA ASP A 52 -30.45 12.30 27.57
C ASP A 52 -31.45 11.15 27.73
N ASP A 53 -32.67 11.29 27.20
CA ASP A 53 -33.73 10.27 27.30
C ASP A 53 -33.33 8.97 26.60
N LYS A 54 -32.64 9.08 25.45
CA LYS A 54 -32.14 7.94 24.68
C LYS A 54 -30.71 7.54 25.03
N GLY A 55 -30.03 8.32 25.88
CA GLY A 55 -28.68 8.03 26.36
C GLY A 55 -27.56 8.08 25.31
N PHE A 56 -27.74 8.82 24.21
CA PHE A 56 -26.71 8.93 23.17
C PHE A 56 -26.50 10.36 22.66
N TYR A 57 -25.33 10.58 22.08
CA TYR A 57 -25.01 11.77 21.29
C TYR A 57 -24.81 11.39 19.81
N HIS A 58 -25.04 12.34 18.92
CA HIS A 58 -24.76 12.21 17.50
C HIS A 58 -24.36 13.55 16.90
N CYS A 59 -23.27 13.57 16.13
CA CYS A 59 -22.83 14.73 15.37
C CYS A 59 -23.25 14.61 13.91
N PHE A 60 -24.04 15.56 13.43
CA PHE A 60 -24.45 15.59 12.02
C PHE A 60 -23.36 16.10 11.06
N GLY A 61 -22.30 16.74 11.58
CA GLY A 61 -21.16 17.18 10.78
C GLY A 61 -20.17 16.05 10.47
N CYS A 62 -19.66 15.36 11.50
CA CYS A 62 -18.62 14.34 11.35
C CYS A 62 -19.09 12.89 11.58
N GLY A 63 -20.35 12.66 11.94
CA GLY A 63 -20.89 11.32 12.20
C GLY A 63 -20.51 10.72 13.56
N ALA A 64 -19.80 11.45 14.42
CA ALA A 64 -19.45 10.96 15.76
C ALA A 64 -20.70 10.59 16.57
N HIS A 65 -20.73 9.36 17.10
CA HIS A 65 -21.89 8.80 17.79
C HIS A 65 -21.47 7.93 18.96
N GLY A 66 -22.17 8.03 20.09
CA GLY A 66 -21.85 7.22 21.26
C GLY A 66 -22.71 7.50 22.49
N ASP A 67 -22.43 6.76 23.55
CA ASP A 67 -23.02 6.90 24.89
C ASP A 67 -22.04 7.57 25.86
N ALA A 68 -22.39 7.60 27.15
CA ALA A 68 -21.54 8.16 28.20
C ALA A 68 -20.17 7.48 28.32
N ILE A 69 -20.10 6.16 28.14
CA ILE A 69 -18.84 5.41 28.25
C ILE A 69 -17.98 5.75 27.03
N ARG A 70 -18.57 5.74 25.84
CA ARG A 70 -17.89 6.06 24.59
C ARG A 70 -17.42 7.50 24.54
N TRP A 71 -18.14 8.43 25.17
CA TRP A 71 -17.64 9.79 25.40
C TRP A 71 -16.34 9.78 26.21
N MET A 72 -16.27 9.02 27.30
CA MET A 72 -15.08 8.94 28.14
C MET A 72 -13.90 8.25 27.44
N THR A 73 -14.16 7.24 26.59
CA THR A 73 -13.11 6.57 25.83
C THR A 73 -12.62 7.41 24.65
N ASP A 74 -13.54 7.91 23.83
CA ASP A 74 -13.19 8.47 22.52
C ASP A 74 -12.80 9.95 22.65
N HIS A 75 -13.47 10.71 23.53
CA HIS A 75 -13.13 12.11 23.76
C HIS A 75 -12.01 12.29 24.79
N ARG A 76 -12.08 11.60 25.94
CA ARG A 76 -11.05 11.75 27.00
C ARG A 76 -9.88 10.79 26.85
N GLY A 77 -10.00 9.75 26.01
CA GLY A 77 -8.93 8.79 25.79
C GLY A 77 -8.74 7.82 26.96
N LEU A 78 -9.74 7.66 27.82
CA LEU A 78 -9.65 6.76 28.97
C LEU A 78 -9.80 5.29 28.53
N PRO A 79 -9.02 4.36 29.09
CA PRO A 79 -9.29 2.93 28.91
C PRO A 79 -10.69 2.57 29.43
N PHE A 80 -11.38 1.63 28.76
CA PHE A 80 -12.78 1.29 29.03
C PHE A 80 -13.12 1.08 30.52
N ILE A 81 -12.30 0.32 31.25
CA ILE A 81 -12.55 0.05 32.68
C ILE A 81 -12.41 1.32 33.53
N ASP A 82 -11.49 2.22 33.19
CA ASP A 82 -11.34 3.49 33.90
C ASP A 82 -12.49 4.44 33.61
N ALA A 83 -12.95 4.47 32.35
CA ALA A 83 -14.14 5.20 31.96
C ALA A 83 -15.37 4.73 32.75
N VAL A 84 -15.58 3.41 32.84
CA VAL A 84 -16.66 2.81 33.63
C VAL A 84 -16.51 3.17 35.10
N LYS A 85 -15.30 3.08 35.67
CA LYS A 85 -15.05 3.39 37.08
C LYS A 85 -15.33 4.86 37.41
N GLU A 86 -14.84 5.79 36.59
CA GLU A 86 -15.05 7.23 36.83
C GLU A 86 -16.54 7.61 36.72
N LEU A 87 -17.26 7.00 35.77
CA LEU A 87 -18.71 7.17 35.67
C LEU A 87 -19.45 6.55 36.86
N ALA A 88 -19.02 5.37 37.34
CA ALA A 88 -19.63 4.69 38.47
C ALA A 88 -19.45 5.49 39.77
N ASP A 89 -18.24 6.00 40.01
CA ASP A 89 -17.93 6.89 41.14
C ASP A 89 -18.81 8.15 41.10
N ALA A 90 -18.99 8.76 39.91
CA ALA A 90 -19.86 9.92 39.74
C ALA A 90 -21.36 9.61 39.90
N ALA A 91 -21.78 8.38 39.56
CA ALA A 91 -23.16 7.91 39.67
C ALA A 91 -23.48 7.29 41.05
N GLY A 92 -22.52 7.27 41.98
CA GLY A 92 -22.65 6.62 43.28
C GLY A 92 -22.88 5.12 43.18
N MET A 93 -22.38 4.47 42.12
CA MET A 93 -22.47 3.04 41.89
C MET A 93 -21.18 2.36 42.34
N GLU A 94 -21.33 1.32 43.16
CA GLU A 94 -20.19 0.51 43.56
C GLU A 94 -19.77 -0.40 42.41
N MET A 95 -18.49 -0.39 42.06
CA MET A 95 -17.96 -1.25 41.02
C MET A 95 -18.07 -2.73 41.45
N PRO A 96 -18.48 -3.65 40.56
CA PRO A 96 -18.55 -5.07 40.88
C PRO A 96 -17.20 -5.55 41.42
N ALA A 97 -17.25 -6.30 42.53
CA ALA A 97 -16.04 -6.79 43.19
C ALA A 97 -15.13 -7.48 42.17
N PRO A 98 -13.85 -7.09 42.06
CA PRO A 98 -12.92 -7.79 41.18
C PRO A 98 -12.86 -9.25 41.62
N ASP A 99 -12.77 -10.16 40.65
CA ASP A 99 -12.33 -11.55 40.90
C ASP A 99 -11.16 -11.51 41.91
N PRO A 100 -11.19 -12.27 43.03
CA PRO A 100 -10.12 -12.25 44.03
C PRO A 100 -8.71 -12.36 43.44
N ARG A 101 -8.55 -13.06 42.30
CA ARG A 101 -7.28 -13.10 41.55
C ARG A 101 -6.95 -11.76 40.88
N ALA A 102 -7.93 -11.09 40.30
CA ALA A 102 -7.79 -9.75 39.74
C ALA A 102 -7.57 -8.68 40.82
N ALA A 103 -8.22 -8.79 41.98
CA ALA A 103 -7.99 -7.91 43.13
C ALA A 103 -6.56 -8.03 43.66
N LYS A 104 -6.07 -9.26 43.86
CA LYS A 104 -4.68 -9.52 44.26
C LYS A 104 -3.68 -8.97 43.23
N LYS A 105 -3.95 -9.15 41.93
CA LYS A 105 -3.10 -8.61 40.85
C LYS A 105 -3.11 -7.07 40.82
N ALA A 106 -4.26 -6.45 41.08
CA ALA A 106 -4.37 -5.00 41.16
C ALA A 106 -3.64 -4.42 42.38
N GLU A 107 -3.71 -5.10 43.52
CA GLU A 107 -2.96 -4.74 44.73
C GLU A 107 -1.45 -4.90 44.53
N GLN A 108 -1.00 -5.99 43.90
CA GLN A 108 0.39 -6.17 43.50
C GLN A 108 0.84 -5.06 42.54
N ALA A 109 0.05 -4.73 41.52
CA ALA A 109 0.35 -3.64 40.59
C ALA A 109 0.41 -2.27 41.28
N ARG A 110 -0.46 -2.02 42.27
CA ARG A 110 -0.40 -0.81 43.11
C ARG A 110 0.93 -0.74 43.87
N GLY A 111 1.31 -1.83 44.55
CA GLY A 111 2.60 -1.89 45.26
C GLY A 111 3.81 -1.69 44.35
N LEU A 112 3.78 -2.24 43.11
CA LEU A 112 4.82 -2.00 42.13
C LEU A 112 4.89 -0.52 41.70
N HIS A 113 3.75 0.14 41.48
CA HIS A 113 3.73 1.57 41.17
C HIS A 113 4.26 2.43 42.33
N ASP A 114 3.93 2.07 43.58
CA ASP A 114 4.44 2.75 44.78
C ASP A 114 5.96 2.61 44.89
N ALA A 115 6.50 1.42 44.62
CA ALA A 115 7.95 1.17 44.56
C ALA A 115 8.64 1.99 43.45
N MET A 116 8.03 2.07 42.27
CA MET A 116 8.54 2.86 41.14
C MET A 116 8.52 4.37 41.44
N ALA A 117 7.48 4.87 42.12
CA ALA A 117 7.40 6.26 42.55
C ALA A 117 8.46 6.58 43.62
N ALA A 118 8.63 5.71 44.62
CA ALA A 118 9.68 5.89 45.62
C ALA A 118 11.09 5.85 45.01
N ALA A 119 11.32 4.99 44.01
CA ALA A 119 12.57 4.96 43.25
C ALA A 119 12.80 6.26 42.48
N GLN A 120 11.75 6.80 41.83
CA GLN A 120 11.80 8.08 41.12
C GLN A 120 12.22 9.22 42.07
N ASP A 121 11.51 9.37 43.19
CA ASP A 121 11.79 10.40 44.18
C ASP A 121 13.23 10.29 44.72
N TRP A 122 13.67 9.05 44.97
CA TRP A 122 15.03 8.79 45.38
C TRP A 122 16.05 9.23 44.31
N PHE A 123 15.90 8.81 43.06
CA PHE A 123 16.82 9.21 41.98
C PHE A 123 16.85 10.73 41.78
N GLU A 124 15.70 11.41 41.85
CA GLU A 124 15.64 12.88 41.80
C GLU A 124 16.42 13.52 42.96
N SER A 125 16.26 12.98 44.18
CA SER A 125 17.02 13.46 45.35
C SER A 125 18.53 13.28 45.18
N GLN A 126 18.97 12.16 44.60
CA GLN A 126 20.39 11.89 44.36
C GLN A 126 20.98 12.83 43.30
N LEU A 127 20.20 13.20 42.28
CA LEU A 127 20.63 14.19 41.29
C LEU A 127 20.86 15.58 41.92
N GLY A 128 20.02 15.96 42.88
CA GLY A 128 20.18 17.19 43.65
C GLY A 128 21.32 17.16 44.66
N GLY A 129 21.78 15.97 45.07
CA GLY A 129 22.84 15.77 46.04
C GLY A 129 24.26 16.02 45.51
N LEU A 130 25.25 15.74 46.37
CA LEU A 130 26.68 15.87 46.06
C LEU A 130 27.12 14.90 44.95
N GLU A 131 26.69 13.63 45.01
CA GLU A 131 27.06 12.61 44.01
C GLU A 131 26.45 12.88 42.62
N GLY A 132 25.36 13.66 42.55
CA GLY A 132 24.73 14.07 41.30
C GLY A 132 25.44 15.22 40.56
N ALA A 133 26.51 15.80 41.12
CA ALA A 133 27.18 16.97 40.52
C ALA A 133 27.63 16.73 39.07
N HIS A 134 28.25 15.58 38.79
CA HIS A 134 28.70 15.25 37.43
C HIS A 134 27.54 15.01 36.45
N ALA A 135 26.42 14.47 36.94
CA ALA A 135 25.20 14.33 36.15
C ALA A 135 24.61 15.69 35.76
N ARG A 136 24.59 16.65 36.70
CA ARG A 136 24.16 18.03 36.44
C ARG A 136 25.06 18.73 35.43
N GLU A 137 26.38 18.60 35.57
CA GLU A 137 27.35 19.14 34.60
C GLU A 137 27.16 18.54 33.20
N TYR A 138 26.90 17.23 33.10
CA TYR A 138 26.57 16.60 31.82
C TYR A 138 25.29 17.19 31.21
N MET A 139 24.24 17.40 32.01
CA MET A 139 22.98 17.98 31.54
C MET A 139 23.16 19.43 31.07
N GLU A 140 23.96 20.22 31.78
CA GLU A 140 24.32 21.60 31.40
C GLU A 140 25.08 21.61 30.06
N ARG A 141 26.07 20.74 29.88
CA ARG A 141 26.79 20.61 28.59
C ARG A 141 25.89 20.19 27.43
N ARG A 142 24.84 19.42 27.71
CA ARG A 142 23.81 19.06 26.70
C ARG A 142 22.74 20.14 26.52
N GLY A 143 22.79 21.24 27.28
CA GLY A 143 21.81 22.32 27.20
C GLY A 143 20.44 21.95 27.76
N ILE A 144 20.34 20.94 28.63
CA ILE A 144 19.06 20.58 29.26
C ILE A 144 18.77 21.59 30.35
N THR A 145 17.70 22.36 30.17
CA THR A 145 17.29 23.37 31.16
C THR A 145 16.76 22.72 32.43
N ASP A 146 16.81 23.44 33.54
CA ASP A 146 16.25 22.99 34.81
C ASP A 146 14.72 22.78 34.76
N ALA A 147 14.02 23.54 33.92
CA ALA A 147 12.60 23.31 33.62
C ALA A 147 12.38 21.95 32.94
N THR A 148 13.16 21.63 31.90
CA THR A 148 13.13 20.33 31.21
C THR A 148 13.54 19.20 32.15
N ARG A 149 14.58 19.40 32.97
CA ARG A 149 15.05 18.44 33.99
C ARG A 149 13.89 18.01 34.89
N ARG A 150 13.14 18.97 35.44
CA ARG A 150 11.96 18.72 36.28
C ARG A 150 10.81 18.09 35.49
N ALA A 151 10.48 18.64 34.32
CA ALA A 151 9.34 18.19 33.53
C ALA A 151 9.45 16.71 33.11
N PHE A 152 10.67 16.27 32.78
CA PHE A 152 10.96 14.87 32.42
C PHE A 152 11.34 14.00 33.63
N GLY A 153 11.49 14.57 34.83
CA GLY A 153 11.82 13.83 36.05
C GLY A 153 13.21 13.19 36.00
N PHE A 154 14.21 13.89 35.50
CA PHE A 154 15.58 13.37 35.51
C PHE A 154 16.05 13.08 36.94
N GLY A 155 16.71 11.95 37.12
CA GLY A 155 17.34 11.56 38.38
C GLY A 155 18.76 11.05 38.17
N PHE A 156 19.40 10.58 39.24
CA PHE A 156 20.72 9.99 39.19
C PHE A 156 20.78 8.72 40.04
N ALA A 157 21.35 7.66 39.48
CA ALA A 157 21.71 6.46 40.20
C ALA A 157 23.20 6.52 40.55
N PRO A 158 23.56 6.69 41.83
CA PRO A 158 24.94 6.59 42.30
C PRO A 158 25.65 5.32 41.82
N ASP A 159 26.96 5.38 41.67
CA ASP A 159 27.75 4.18 41.39
C ASP A 159 27.94 3.34 42.66
N SER A 160 26.87 2.62 43.02
CA SER A 160 26.83 1.75 44.18
C SER A 160 25.95 0.53 43.92
N ARG A 161 26.26 -0.59 44.57
CA ARG A 161 25.55 -1.85 44.38
C ARG A 161 24.32 -2.03 45.25
N GLY A 162 24.05 -1.17 46.23
CA GLY A 162 22.93 -1.38 47.15
C GLY A 162 22.30 -0.12 47.74
N LYS A 163 22.67 1.07 47.28
CA LYS A 163 22.13 2.33 47.83
C LYS A 163 20.63 2.44 47.56
N LEU A 164 20.16 2.06 46.38
CA LEU A 164 18.73 2.06 46.04
C LEU A 164 17.99 1.01 46.88
N LYS A 165 18.50 -0.23 46.93
CA LYS A 165 17.95 -1.29 47.79
C LYS A 165 17.82 -0.85 49.26
N THR A 166 18.83 -0.17 49.80
CA THR A 166 18.79 0.36 51.17
C THR A 166 17.79 1.50 51.33
N ALA A 167 17.69 2.40 50.34
CA ALA A 167 16.74 3.51 50.37
C ALA A 167 15.27 3.02 50.29
N LEU A 168 15.03 1.93 49.59
CA LEU A 168 13.71 1.31 49.40
C LEU A 168 13.47 0.11 50.32
N LYS A 169 14.13 0.06 51.49
CA LYS A 169 14.03 -1.06 52.46
C LYS A 169 12.61 -1.33 52.98
N ASP A 170 11.72 -0.35 52.87
CA ASP A 170 10.32 -0.47 53.29
C ASP A 170 9.48 -1.29 52.28
N PHE A 171 10.03 -1.58 51.10
CA PHE A 171 9.43 -2.47 50.10
C PHE A 171 10.02 -3.89 50.19
N PRO A 172 9.21 -4.95 49.96
CA PRO A 172 9.72 -6.32 49.92
C PRO A 172 10.81 -6.50 48.86
N PRO A 173 11.94 -7.20 49.14
CA PRO A 173 13.01 -7.38 48.17
C PRO A 173 12.58 -8.01 46.85
N ASP A 174 11.68 -9.01 46.88
CA ASP A 174 11.17 -9.66 45.67
C ASP A 174 10.31 -8.70 44.82
N MET A 175 9.64 -7.72 45.44
CA MET A 175 8.90 -6.67 44.72
C MET A 175 9.85 -5.73 43.97
N LEU A 176 11.00 -5.38 44.57
CA LEU A 176 12.02 -4.56 43.90
C LEU A 176 12.67 -5.29 42.72
N VAL A 177 12.78 -6.62 42.81
CA VAL A 177 13.23 -7.49 41.70
C VAL A 177 12.17 -7.53 40.60
N GLU A 178 10.89 -7.75 40.95
CA GLU A 178 9.77 -7.76 40.01
C GLU A 178 9.57 -6.41 39.29
N ALA A 179 9.79 -5.29 40.00
CA ALA A 179 9.81 -3.95 39.41
C ALA A 179 11.04 -3.67 38.52
N GLY A 180 12.01 -4.59 38.47
CA GLY A 180 13.23 -4.44 37.68
C GLY A 180 14.23 -3.42 38.23
N LEU A 181 14.11 -3.03 39.52
CA LEU A 181 15.01 -2.09 40.19
C LEU A 181 16.25 -2.80 40.78
N VAL A 182 16.10 -4.06 41.18
CA VAL A 182 17.15 -4.90 41.78
C VAL A 182 17.37 -6.15 40.94
N ILE A 183 18.62 -6.57 40.81
CA ILE A 183 19.02 -7.84 40.20
C ILE A 183 19.24 -8.86 41.31
N LYS A 184 18.54 -9.99 41.24
CA LYS A 184 18.78 -11.17 42.07
C LYS A 184 19.66 -12.15 41.29
N PRO A 185 20.94 -12.37 41.68
CA PRO A 185 21.80 -13.35 41.04
C PRO A 185 21.21 -14.77 41.11
N GLU A 186 21.50 -15.62 40.12
CA GLU A 186 21.12 -17.03 40.14
C GLU A 186 21.92 -17.84 41.19
N ASP A 187 23.16 -17.43 41.43
CA ASP A 187 24.02 -17.99 42.47
C ASP A 187 23.51 -17.59 43.86
N ARG A 188 23.02 -18.58 44.63
CA ARG A 188 22.43 -18.40 45.97
C ARG A 188 23.38 -17.74 46.98
N GLY A 189 24.69 -17.71 46.72
CA GLY A 189 25.68 -17.05 47.58
C GLY A 189 25.89 -15.56 47.30
N ARG A 190 25.31 -14.99 46.24
CA ARG A 190 25.53 -13.59 45.85
C ARG A 190 24.34 -12.71 46.26
N GLU A 191 24.65 -11.62 46.93
CA GLU A 191 23.67 -10.63 47.36
C GLU A 191 22.96 -9.94 46.17
N PRO A 192 21.64 -9.72 46.25
CA PRO A 192 20.92 -8.87 45.30
C PRO A 192 21.48 -7.46 45.29
N TYR A 193 21.58 -6.87 44.10
CA TYR A 193 22.23 -5.58 43.88
C TYR A 193 21.44 -4.68 42.92
N ASP A 194 21.62 -3.36 43.06
CA ASP A 194 20.94 -2.33 42.28
C ASP A 194 21.18 -2.51 40.79
N ARG A 195 20.12 -2.44 39.97
CA ARG A 195 20.24 -2.59 38.51
C ARG A 195 20.99 -1.43 37.87
N PHE A 196 20.61 -0.21 38.23
CA PHE A 196 21.16 1.03 37.68
C PHE A 196 22.23 1.57 38.61
N ARG A 197 23.41 1.86 38.06
CA ARG A 197 24.59 2.32 38.81
C ARG A 197 25.41 3.27 37.95
N GLY A 198 25.80 4.41 38.51
CA GLY A 198 26.58 5.44 37.81
C GLY A 198 25.87 6.01 36.58
N ARG A 199 24.54 6.14 36.64
CA ARG A 199 23.71 6.46 35.46
C ARG A 199 22.81 7.66 35.71
N LEU A 200 22.71 8.53 34.70
CA LEU A 200 21.63 9.50 34.58
C LEU A 200 20.33 8.76 34.32
N MET A 201 19.35 8.94 35.19
CA MET A 201 18.08 8.22 35.19
C MET A 201 17.01 9.02 34.46
N ILE A 202 16.30 8.33 33.57
CA ILE A 202 15.25 8.88 32.71
C ILE A 202 14.00 8.02 32.92
N PRO A 203 12.96 8.51 33.62
CA PRO A 203 11.77 7.72 33.89
C PRO A 203 10.95 7.48 32.63
N ILE A 204 10.42 6.28 32.49
CA ILE A 204 9.48 5.88 31.45
C ILE A 204 8.10 5.81 32.09
N ARG A 205 7.13 6.49 31.48
CA ARG A 205 5.78 6.66 32.04
C ARG A 205 4.72 5.97 31.18
N ASP A 206 3.65 5.52 31.83
CA ASP A 206 2.42 5.10 31.15
C ASP A 206 1.61 6.31 30.65
N ASN A 207 0.51 6.08 29.94
CA ASN A 207 -0.36 7.16 29.43
C ASN A 207 -0.92 8.10 30.52
N ARG A 208 -0.90 7.69 31.80
CA ARG A 208 -1.38 8.50 32.93
C ARG A 208 -0.25 9.29 33.60
N GLY A 209 0.97 9.20 33.07
CA GLY A 209 2.16 9.86 33.63
C GLY A 209 2.78 9.12 34.82
N ARG A 210 2.33 7.90 35.14
CA ARG A 210 2.90 7.10 36.25
C ARG A 210 4.18 6.42 35.78
N VAL A 211 5.22 6.43 36.62
CA VAL A 211 6.49 5.77 36.29
C VAL A 211 6.28 4.25 36.30
N ILE A 212 6.69 3.60 35.20
CA ILE A 212 6.56 2.15 34.99
C ILE A 212 7.89 1.46 34.70
N ALA A 213 8.90 2.22 34.27
CA ALA A 213 10.26 1.74 34.03
C ALA A 213 11.26 2.90 34.05
N PHE A 214 12.54 2.58 33.89
CA PHE A 214 13.61 3.55 33.76
C PHE A 214 14.51 3.24 32.57
N GLY A 215 14.95 4.29 31.88
CA GLY A 215 16.18 4.30 31.10
C GLY A 215 17.32 4.87 31.94
N GLY A 216 18.53 4.36 31.76
CA GLY A 216 19.73 4.80 32.46
C GLY A 216 20.89 5.01 31.50
N ARG A 217 21.37 6.25 31.38
CA ARG A 217 22.53 6.59 30.54
C ARG A 217 23.80 6.65 31.39
N ILE A 218 24.83 5.90 31.01
CA ILE A 218 26.13 6.00 31.70
C ILE A 218 26.79 7.36 31.42
N LEU A 219 27.51 7.90 32.40
CA LEU A 219 28.19 9.20 32.28
C LEU A 219 29.70 9.07 32.07
N GLY A 220 30.29 7.95 32.50
CA GLY A 220 31.70 7.60 32.27
C GLY A 220 31.85 6.37 31.38
N ASP A 221 32.94 5.65 31.58
CA ASP A 221 33.27 4.45 30.80
C ASP A 221 32.40 3.25 31.20
N GLY A 222 31.96 2.47 30.21
CA GLY A 222 31.24 1.22 30.39
C GLY A 222 30.11 1.00 29.39
N GLU A 223 29.69 -0.26 29.26
CA GLU A 223 28.62 -0.67 28.35
C GLU A 223 27.46 -1.31 29.13
N PRO A 224 26.21 -1.22 28.64
CA PRO A 224 25.79 -0.44 27.47
C PRO A 224 25.67 1.07 27.77
N LYS A 225 25.86 1.93 26.76
CA LYS A 225 25.63 3.39 26.85
C LYS A 225 24.27 3.74 27.44
N TYR A 226 23.21 3.08 26.97
CA TYR A 226 21.85 3.14 27.52
C TYR A 226 21.42 1.76 28.02
N LEU A 227 20.90 1.71 29.23
CA LEU A 227 20.31 0.51 29.84
C LEU A 227 18.85 0.80 30.15
N ASN A 228 17.94 -0.05 29.70
CA ASN A 228 16.52 0.04 30.07
C ASN A 228 16.19 -1.00 31.16
N SER A 229 15.14 -0.74 31.93
CA SER A 229 14.49 -1.75 32.76
C SER A 229 14.16 -3.00 31.91
N PRO A 230 14.20 -4.21 32.51
CA PRO A 230 13.70 -5.41 31.86
C PRO A 230 12.18 -5.31 31.72
N ASP A 231 11.55 -6.21 30.95
CA ASP A 231 10.09 -6.32 30.97
C ASP A 231 9.60 -6.70 32.38
N THR A 232 8.51 -6.06 32.81
CA THR A 232 7.88 -6.23 34.12
C THR A 232 6.36 -6.28 33.97
N PRO A 233 5.59 -6.62 35.02
CA PRO A 233 4.13 -6.51 34.96
C PRO A 233 3.60 -5.09 34.63
N LEU A 234 4.40 -4.05 34.88
CA LEU A 234 4.06 -2.66 34.58
C LEU A 234 4.59 -2.18 33.23
N PHE A 235 5.61 -2.86 32.68
CA PHE A 235 6.38 -2.37 31.55
C PHE A 235 6.63 -3.45 30.51
N ASP A 236 6.11 -3.22 29.31
CA ASP A 236 6.39 -4.00 28.12
C ASP A 236 7.11 -3.10 27.11
N LYS A 237 8.39 -3.39 26.87
CA LYS A 237 9.26 -2.64 25.97
C LYS A 237 8.70 -2.58 24.54
N GLY A 238 8.11 -3.67 24.07
CA GLY A 238 7.56 -3.81 22.72
C GLY A 238 6.23 -3.10 22.52
N ARG A 239 5.59 -2.60 23.57
CA ARG A 239 4.28 -1.89 23.50
C ARG A 239 4.33 -0.45 23.99
N THR A 240 5.42 -0.07 24.64
CA THR A 240 5.58 1.25 25.25
C THR A 240 6.38 2.16 24.32
N LEU A 241 5.93 3.41 24.20
CA LEU A 241 6.65 4.49 23.54
C LEU A 241 7.05 5.50 24.62
N TYR A 242 8.31 5.93 24.62
CA TYR A 242 8.78 6.97 25.52
C TYR A 242 8.02 8.28 25.27
N ASN A 243 7.78 9.04 26.34
CA ASN A 243 7.12 10.37 26.33
C ASN A 243 5.66 10.37 25.85
N ILE A 244 5.02 9.21 25.75
CA ILE A 244 3.64 9.12 25.26
C ILE A 244 2.66 9.90 26.13
N ASP A 245 2.88 9.99 27.45
CA ASP A 245 2.07 10.75 28.40
C ASP A 245 2.03 12.25 28.06
N LYS A 246 3.17 12.81 27.69
CA LYS A 246 3.29 14.24 27.37
C LYS A 246 2.98 14.54 25.91
N ALA A 247 3.27 13.60 25.02
CA ALA A 247 3.06 13.76 23.58
C ALA A 247 1.59 13.67 23.17
N LEU A 248 0.79 12.84 23.85
CA LEU A 248 -0.61 12.60 23.48
C LEU A 248 -1.47 13.86 23.38
N PRO A 249 -1.47 14.80 24.34
CA PRO A 249 -2.26 16.03 24.23
C PRO A 249 -1.88 16.87 23.01
N ALA A 250 -0.58 17.07 22.77
CA ALA A 250 -0.08 17.83 21.62
C ALA A 250 -0.42 17.12 20.30
N ALA A 251 -0.21 15.81 20.25
CA ALA A 251 -0.45 15.00 19.06
C ALA A 251 -1.93 14.97 18.64
N ARG A 252 -2.85 14.93 19.60
CA ARG A 252 -4.29 15.02 19.34
C ARG A 252 -4.69 16.41 18.81
N ALA A 253 -4.07 17.46 19.34
CA ALA A 253 -4.37 18.83 18.91
C ALA A 253 -3.85 19.12 17.49
N SER A 254 -2.69 18.56 17.12
CA SER A 254 -2.08 18.75 15.79
C SER A 254 -2.44 17.66 14.77
N ASN A 255 -3.09 16.57 15.20
CA ASN A 255 -3.26 15.34 14.42
C ASN A 255 -1.93 14.81 13.83
N ARG A 256 -0.84 14.94 14.59
CA ARG A 256 0.52 14.63 14.18
C ARG A 256 1.26 13.95 15.32
N ILE A 257 2.02 12.90 15.01
CA ILE A 257 2.96 12.28 15.95
C ILE A 257 4.29 12.05 15.25
N ILE A 258 5.38 12.44 15.93
CA ILE A 258 6.75 12.30 15.42
C ILE A 258 7.45 11.23 16.24
N VAL A 259 8.04 10.25 15.57
CA VAL A 259 8.82 9.18 16.20
C VAL A 259 10.29 9.42 15.88
N VAL A 260 11.11 9.56 16.93
CA VAL A 260 12.57 9.69 16.83
C VAL A 260 13.26 8.48 17.46
N GLU A 261 14.58 8.37 17.35
CA GLU A 261 15.31 7.17 17.75
C GLU A 261 15.49 7.01 19.26
N GLY A 262 15.73 8.11 19.99
CA GLY A 262 16.15 8.05 21.38
C GLY A 262 15.46 9.02 22.34
N TYR A 263 15.73 8.81 23.63
CA TYR A 263 15.25 9.67 24.72
C TYR A 263 15.68 11.12 24.55
N MET A 264 16.95 11.33 24.19
CA MET A 264 17.54 12.66 24.12
C MET A 264 16.94 13.49 23.01
N ASP A 265 16.59 12.86 21.89
CA ASP A 265 15.96 13.50 20.74
C ASP A 265 14.57 14.02 21.11
N VAL A 266 13.78 13.17 21.78
CA VAL A 266 12.46 13.56 22.31
C VAL A 266 12.58 14.73 23.29
N ILE A 267 13.55 14.68 24.19
CA ILE A 267 13.73 15.72 25.21
C ILE A 267 14.18 17.03 24.57
N ALA A 268 15.09 16.98 23.60
CA ALA A 268 15.57 18.14 22.85
C ALA A 268 14.42 18.80 22.05
N LEU A 269 13.63 17.99 21.33
CA LEU A 269 12.47 18.46 20.57
C LEU A 269 11.40 19.07 21.48
N ALA A 270 11.07 18.41 22.59
CA ALA A 270 10.11 18.93 23.55
C ALA A 270 10.59 20.25 24.19
N GLN A 271 11.89 20.37 24.48
CA GLN A 271 12.47 21.62 24.98
C GLN A 271 12.40 22.74 23.92
N ALA A 272 12.48 22.40 22.64
CA ALA A 272 12.33 23.33 21.53
C ALA A 272 10.87 23.68 21.19
N GLY A 273 9.89 23.12 21.92
CA GLY A 273 8.47 23.40 21.73
C GLY A 273 7.73 22.40 20.82
N ILE A 274 8.38 21.32 20.40
CA ILE A 274 7.78 20.25 19.58
C ILE A 274 7.38 19.12 20.53
N HIS A 275 6.14 19.16 21.00
CA HIS A 275 5.69 18.34 22.13
C HIS A 275 5.14 16.98 21.72
N GLU A 276 4.76 16.79 20.45
CA GLU A 276 4.18 15.57 19.88
C GLU A 276 5.22 14.52 19.45
N CYS A 277 6.34 14.42 20.19
CA CYS A 277 7.43 13.50 19.88
C CYS A 277 7.50 12.32 20.84
N VAL A 278 7.76 11.12 20.30
CA VAL A 278 7.93 9.86 21.04
C VAL A 278 9.12 9.07 20.51
N ALA A 279 9.60 8.10 21.27
CA ALA A 279 10.67 7.20 20.83
C ALA A 279 10.42 5.74 21.23
N PRO A 280 10.84 4.76 20.42
CA PRO A 280 10.94 3.37 20.85
C PRO A 280 12.07 3.22 21.88
N LEU A 281 11.98 2.23 22.75
CA LEU A 281 12.85 2.11 23.91
C LEU A 281 14.12 1.33 23.60
N GLY A 282 14.97 1.80 22.69
CA GLY A 282 16.25 1.14 22.37
C GLY A 282 16.10 -0.22 21.66
N THR A 283 15.11 -0.32 20.78
CA THR A 283 14.87 -1.42 19.82
C THR A 283 14.26 -0.83 18.55
N ALA A 284 14.30 -1.58 17.44
CA ALA A 284 13.52 -1.24 16.26
C ALA A 284 12.01 -1.16 16.60
N LEU A 285 11.33 -0.16 16.04
CA LEU A 285 9.89 0.10 16.22
C LEU A 285 9.05 -1.15 15.95
N THR A 286 8.29 -1.65 16.91
CA THR A 286 7.52 -2.91 16.81
C THR A 286 6.16 -2.74 16.12
N GLU A 287 5.56 -3.85 15.72
CA GLU A 287 4.20 -3.94 15.16
C GLU A 287 3.19 -3.32 16.11
N HIS A 288 3.24 -3.67 17.40
CA HIS A 288 2.36 -3.10 18.42
C HIS A 288 2.56 -1.60 18.65
N GLN A 289 3.79 -1.09 18.49
CA GLN A 289 4.04 0.34 18.54
C GLN A 289 3.49 1.05 17.30
N ILE A 290 3.61 0.46 16.10
CA ILE A 290 3.01 0.99 14.86
C ILE A 290 1.49 1.07 14.99
N GLU A 291 0.82 -0.02 15.42
CA GLU A 291 -0.62 -0.04 15.65
C GLU A 291 -1.06 1.01 16.68
N ARG A 292 -0.23 1.26 17.70
CA ARG A 292 -0.49 2.30 18.70
C ARG A 292 -0.37 3.70 18.11
N LEU A 293 0.62 3.95 17.25
CA LEU A 293 0.80 5.23 16.57
C LEU A 293 -0.38 5.53 15.65
N TRP A 294 -0.91 4.54 14.93
CA TRP A 294 -2.10 4.70 14.08
C TRP A 294 -3.39 4.98 14.84
N LYS A 295 -3.44 4.75 16.15
CA LYS A 295 -4.55 5.21 17.00
C LYS A 295 -4.43 6.70 17.37
N ILE A 296 -3.31 7.33 17.08
CA ILE A 296 -3.02 8.73 17.41
C ILE A 296 -3.07 9.60 16.15
N ALA A 297 -2.43 9.15 15.07
CA ALA A 297 -2.45 9.82 13.78
C ALA A 297 -2.44 8.76 12.66
N ASP A 298 -3.20 9.00 11.59
CA ASP A 298 -3.32 8.06 10.47
C ASP A 298 -2.00 7.82 9.73
N VAL A 299 -1.14 8.86 9.67
CA VAL A 299 0.17 8.80 9.00
C VAL A 299 1.28 9.38 9.90
N PRO A 300 1.75 8.62 10.92
CA PRO A 300 2.86 9.00 11.79
C PRO A 300 4.14 9.31 11.00
N ILE A 301 4.92 10.29 11.48
CA ILE A 301 6.20 10.66 10.87
C ILE A 301 7.34 10.00 11.65
N LEU A 302 8.08 9.10 11.00
CA LEU A 302 9.30 8.51 11.50
C LEU A 302 10.50 9.37 11.07
N CYS A 303 11.16 9.99 12.03
CA CYS A 303 12.34 10.82 11.84
C CYS A 303 13.58 10.03 12.30
N PHE A 304 14.45 9.70 11.35
CA PHE A 304 15.67 8.94 11.59
C PHE A 304 16.91 9.81 11.37
N ASP A 305 18.00 9.41 12.01
CA ASP A 305 19.30 10.05 11.85
C ASP A 305 19.78 9.95 10.41
N GLY A 306 20.56 10.94 9.97
CA GLY A 306 21.07 11.04 8.60
C GLY A 306 22.17 10.04 8.23
N ASP A 307 22.32 8.96 8.98
CA ASP A 307 23.44 8.02 8.89
C ASP A 307 23.01 6.62 8.38
N SER A 308 23.98 5.70 8.26
CA SER A 308 23.71 4.34 7.78
C SER A 308 22.86 3.50 8.74
N ALA A 309 22.89 3.80 10.04
CA ALA A 309 22.14 3.08 11.06
C ALA A 309 20.67 3.54 11.04
N GLY A 310 20.42 4.85 10.95
CA GLY A 310 19.11 5.46 10.78
C GLY A 310 18.42 4.98 9.50
N GLN A 311 19.15 4.93 8.37
CA GLN A 311 18.59 4.37 7.13
C GLN A 311 18.16 2.89 7.27
N LYS A 312 18.98 2.06 7.94
CA LYS A 312 18.61 0.66 8.22
C LYS A 312 17.41 0.57 9.16
N ALA A 313 17.29 1.47 10.12
CA ALA A 313 16.13 1.53 11.01
C ALA A 313 14.85 1.93 10.25
N ALA A 314 14.93 2.93 9.38
CA ALA A 314 13.85 3.34 8.49
C ALA A 314 13.36 2.19 7.61
N ASN A 315 14.30 1.48 6.97
CA ASN A 315 13.98 0.33 6.11
C ASN A 315 13.29 -0.80 6.90
N ARG A 316 13.78 -1.12 8.11
CA ARG A 316 13.13 -2.12 8.96
C ARG A 316 11.71 -1.70 9.37
N ALA A 317 11.50 -0.44 9.72
CA ALA A 317 10.18 0.07 10.07
C ALA A 317 9.22 0.04 8.88
N ALA A 318 9.70 0.40 7.68
CA ALA A 318 8.93 0.35 6.45
C ALA A 318 8.44 -1.07 6.13
N LEU A 319 9.35 -2.05 6.17
CA LEU A 319 9.00 -3.45 5.91
C LEU A 319 8.05 -4.03 6.96
N ARG A 320 8.25 -3.68 8.23
CA ARG A 320 7.41 -4.14 9.34
C ARG A 320 5.98 -3.61 9.26
N ALA A 321 5.77 -2.43 8.67
CA ALA A 321 4.45 -1.85 8.53
C ALA A 321 3.60 -2.50 7.42
N LEU A 322 4.23 -3.07 6.37
CA LEU A 322 3.53 -3.59 5.19
C LEU A 322 2.38 -4.56 5.52
N PRO A 323 2.56 -5.60 6.37
CA PRO A 323 1.48 -6.55 6.65
C PRO A 323 0.32 -5.93 7.45
N LEU A 324 0.57 -4.80 8.12
CA LEU A 324 -0.39 -4.16 9.01
C LEU A 324 -1.21 -3.06 8.32
N LEU A 325 -0.84 -2.65 7.09
CA LEU A 325 -1.47 -1.52 6.41
C LEU A 325 -2.98 -1.74 6.20
N GLN A 326 -3.74 -0.70 6.50
CA GLN A 326 -5.18 -0.59 6.25
C GLN A 326 -5.48 0.69 5.45
N PRO A 327 -6.66 0.80 4.80
CA PRO A 327 -7.07 2.04 4.14
C PRO A 327 -6.96 3.24 5.08
N GLY A 328 -6.26 4.28 4.63
CA GLY A 328 -6.00 5.50 5.41
C GLY A 328 -4.79 5.44 6.35
N GLN A 329 -4.28 4.26 6.70
CA GLN A 329 -3.15 4.11 7.62
C GLN A 329 -1.84 3.91 6.88
N SER A 330 -0.82 4.74 7.18
CA SER A 330 0.50 4.61 6.57
C SER A 330 1.61 5.20 7.44
N LEU A 331 2.83 5.27 6.92
CA LEU A 331 3.97 5.90 7.58
C LEU A 331 4.63 6.90 6.65
N ASN A 332 5.12 7.99 7.24
CA ASN A 332 5.92 9.00 6.59
C ASN A 332 7.35 8.95 7.15
N PHE A 333 8.35 9.23 6.32
CA PHE A 333 9.76 9.10 6.67
C PHE A 333 10.48 10.42 6.45
N VAL A 334 11.27 10.84 7.43
CA VAL A 334 12.18 11.98 7.34
C VAL A 334 13.57 11.50 7.73
N THR A 335 14.54 11.79 6.88
CA THR A 335 15.96 11.55 7.15
C THR A 335 16.63 12.90 7.30
N LEU A 336 17.31 13.11 8.43
CA LEU A 336 17.96 14.38 8.70
C LEU A 336 19.21 14.59 7.83
N PRO A 337 19.54 15.84 7.46
CA PRO A 337 20.68 16.12 6.60
C PRO A 337 22.02 15.95 7.35
N GLY A 338 23.06 15.54 6.61
CA GLY A 338 24.45 15.63 7.09
C GLY A 338 24.78 14.72 8.28
N GLY A 339 24.07 13.61 8.46
CA GLY A 339 24.31 12.70 9.59
C GLY A 339 23.92 13.25 10.96
N MET A 340 23.16 14.35 11.00
CA MET A 340 22.70 14.96 12.25
C MET A 340 21.62 14.11 12.91
N ASP A 341 21.59 14.14 14.24
CA ASP A 341 20.44 13.70 15.05
C ASP A 341 19.48 14.90 15.30
N PRO A 342 18.27 14.68 15.82
CA PRO A 342 17.34 15.76 16.13
C PRO A 342 17.90 16.81 17.11
N ASP A 343 18.70 16.43 18.10
CA ASP A 343 19.30 17.35 19.06
C ASP A 343 20.31 18.30 18.39
N ASP A 344 21.18 17.77 17.54
CA ASP A 344 22.16 18.51 16.76
C ASP A 344 21.49 19.48 15.77
N LEU A 345 20.43 19.02 15.08
CA LEU A 345 19.68 19.87 14.16
C LEU A 345 18.97 21.02 14.88
N ILE A 346 18.37 20.75 16.04
CA ILE A 346 17.72 21.78 16.86
C ILE A 346 18.73 22.82 17.36
N LYS A 347 19.94 22.40 17.77
CA LYS A 347 21.00 23.35 18.16
C LYS A 347 21.48 24.19 16.98
N ALA A 348 21.57 23.61 15.79
CA ALA A 348 22.09 24.29 14.61
C ALA A 348 21.08 25.23 13.95
N LYS A 349 19.81 24.83 13.86
CA LYS A 349 18.77 25.53 13.07
C LYS A 349 17.49 25.86 13.84
N GLY A 350 17.41 25.49 15.11
CA GLY A 350 16.23 25.71 15.95
C GLY A 350 15.01 24.88 15.54
N ALA A 351 13.90 25.07 16.26
CA ALA A 351 12.64 24.38 15.99
C ALA A 351 12.14 24.60 14.55
N LYS A 352 12.31 25.81 14.02
CA LYS A 352 11.90 26.13 12.64
C LYS A 352 12.65 25.27 11.61
N GLY A 353 13.96 25.10 11.77
CA GLY A 353 14.73 24.25 10.87
C GLY A 353 14.33 22.78 10.92
N PHE A 354 13.91 22.30 12.09
CA PHE A 354 13.37 20.94 12.23
C PHE A 354 12.00 20.81 11.53
N GLU A 355 11.09 21.78 11.74
CA GLU A 355 9.79 21.82 11.07
C GLU A 355 9.91 21.89 9.54
N GLU A 356 10.91 22.60 9.02
CA GLU A 356 11.22 22.61 7.57
C GLU A 356 11.58 21.21 7.05
N CYS A 357 12.30 20.40 7.83
CA CYS A 357 12.56 19.00 7.47
C CYS A 357 11.29 18.14 7.51
N LEU A 358 10.36 18.42 8.41
CA LEU A 358 9.09 17.71 8.52
C LEU A 358 8.06 18.12 7.45
N ALA A 359 8.30 19.20 6.71
CA ALA A 359 7.32 19.76 5.77
C ALA A 359 7.10 18.89 4.52
N SER A 360 8.08 18.06 4.14
CA SER A 360 8.00 17.20 2.95
C SER A 360 8.49 15.78 3.25
N PRO A 361 7.79 15.03 4.11
CA PRO A 361 8.18 13.67 4.44
C PRO A 361 8.01 12.74 3.24
N ALA A 362 8.86 11.73 3.13
CA ALA A 362 8.75 10.68 2.13
C ALA A 362 7.66 9.68 2.53
N PRO A 363 6.64 9.43 1.69
CA PRO A 363 5.66 8.39 1.96
C PRO A 363 6.28 6.99 2.02
N LEU A 364 5.64 6.03 2.69
CA LEU A 364 6.11 4.65 2.80
C LEU A 364 6.48 4.01 1.45
N VAL A 365 5.68 4.22 0.41
CA VAL A 365 5.98 3.73 -0.95
C VAL A 365 7.27 4.31 -1.53
N GLU A 366 7.58 5.58 -1.24
CA GLU A 366 8.83 6.23 -1.65
C GLU A 366 10.02 5.64 -0.89
N GLN A 367 9.85 5.41 0.42
CA GLN A 367 10.90 4.82 1.25
C GLN A 367 11.29 3.42 0.77
N ILE A 368 10.31 2.57 0.46
CA ILE A 368 10.57 1.21 -0.07
C ILE A 368 11.23 1.29 -1.45
N TRP A 369 10.76 2.19 -2.32
CA TRP A 369 11.38 2.41 -3.63
C TRP A 369 12.87 2.79 -3.50
N ARG A 370 13.19 3.77 -2.64
CA ARG A 370 14.57 4.21 -2.40
C ARG A 370 15.44 3.09 -1.82
N MET A 371 14.90 2.32 -0.86
CA MET A 371 15.58 1.18 -0.29
C MET A 371 15.97 0.16 -1.37
N GLU A 372 15.04 -0.20 -2.24
CA GLU A 372 15.27 -1.21 -3.28
C GLU A 372 16.20 -0.73 -4.39
N MET A 373 16.12 0.54 -4.76
CA MET A 373 17.04 1.18 -5.69
C MET A 373 18.47 1.25 -5.13
N ALA A 374 18.62 1.42 -3.82
CA ALA A 374 19.93 1.43 -3.16
C ALA A 374 20.51 0.04 -2.92
N ALA A 375 19.70 -1.02 -2.98
CA ALA A 375 20.11 -2.38 -2.62
C ALA A 375 20.97 -3.07 -3.69
N GLY A 376 20.92 -2.62 -4.95
CA GLY A 376 21.68 -3.24 -6.04
C GLY A 376 21.66 -2.43 -7.33
N ALA A 377 22.50 -2.84 -8.29
CA ALA A 377 22.50 -2.25 -9.63
C ALA A 377 21.16 -2.48 -10.35
N VAL A 378 20.80 -1.56 -11.23
CA VAL A 378 19.54 -1.55 -12.01
C VAL A 378 19.80 -1.18 -13.48
N ASP A 379 21.06 -1.34 -13.90
CA ASP A 379 21.59 -0.97 -15.20
C ASP A 379 21.32 -2.01 -16.29
N THR A 380 21.17 -3.30 -15.94
CA THR A 380 20.83 -4.37 -16.90
C THR A 380 19.33 -4.73 -16.88
N PRO A 381 18.80 -5.33 -17.98
CA PRO A 381 17.44 -5.86 -18.01
C PRO A 381 17.14 -6.88 -16.90
N GLU A 382 18.07 -7.78 -16.61
CA GLU A 382 17.95 -8.79 -15.55
C GLU A 382 17.87 -8.13 -14.17
N ALA A 383 18.72 -7.13 -13.93
CA ALA A 383 18.74 -6.39 -12.67
C ALA A 383 17.43 -5.61 -12.45
N ARG A 384 16.88 -5.02 -13.52
CA ARG A 384 15.58 -4.36 -13.52
C ARG A 384 14.42 -5.33 -13.29
N ALA A 385 14.46 -6.51 -13.90
CA ALA A 385 13.48 -7.57 -13.64
C ALA A 385 13.53 -8.01 -12.16
N GLY A 386 14.74 -8.14 -11.59
CA GLY A 386 14.93 -8.42 -10.16
C GLY A 386 14.36 -7.33 -9.25
N LEU A 387 14.50 -6.05 -9.61
CA LEU A 387 13.85 -4.94 -8.89
C LEU A 387 12.32 -5.07 -8.93
N GLN A 388 11.74 -5.33 -10.10
CA GLN A 388 10.28 -5.52 -10.23
C GLN A 388 9.80 -6.67 -9.36
N GLN A 389 10.53 -7.79 -9.34
CA GLN A 389 10.20 -8.94 -8.51
C GLN A 389 10.18 -8.56 -7.03
N ARG A 390 11.22 -7.90 -6.51
CA ARG A 390 11.29 -7.50 -5.09
C ARG A 390 10.19 -6.50 -4.71
N LEU A 391 9.88 -5.54 -5.58
CA LEU A 391 8.76 -4.60 -5.35
C LEU A 391 7.40 -5.31 -5.33
N ALA A 392 7.21 -6.31 -6.19
CA ALA A 392 6.00 -7.13 -6.18
C ALA A 392 5.89 -7.97 -4.90
N GLU A 393 7.01 -8.55 -4.43
CA GLU A 393 7.07 -9.28 -3.15
C GLU A 393 6.68 -8.38 -1.96
N HIS A 394 7.16 -7.12 -1.93
CA HIS A 394 6.77 -6.15 -0.89
C HIS A 394 5.28 -5.80 -0.95
N ALA A 395 4.72 -5.62 -2.14
CA ALA A 395 3.28 -5.39 -2.28
C ALA A 395 2.46 -6.61 -1.82
N GLN A 396 2.91 -7.83 -2.15
CA GLN A 396 2.24 -9.08 -1.73
C GLN A 396 2.24 -9.29 -0.22
N ALA A 397 3.21 -8.73 0.51
CA ALA A 397 3.24 -8.78 1.97
C ALA A 397 2.08 -7.98 2.63
N ILE A 398 1.43 -7.08 1.89
CA ILE A 398 0.28 -6.31 2.38
C ILE A 398 -0.97 -7.20 2.43
N GLN A 399 -1.55 -7.31 3.64
CA GLN A 399 -2.70 -8.18 3.88
C GLN A 399 -4.00 -7.63 3.30
N ASN A 400 -4.19 -6.30 3.30
CA ASN A 400 -5.38 -5.66 2.76
C ASN A 400 -5.36 -5.61 1.23
N ASP A 401 -6.32 -6.26 0.58
CA ASP A 401 -6.40 -6.39 -0.89
C ASP A 401 -6.43 -5.05 -1.66
N LEU A 402 -7.16 -4.06 -1.16
CA LEU A 402 -7.29 -2.75 -1.81
C LEU A 402 -5.97 -1.98 -1.72
N VAL A 403 -5.39 -1.93 -0.51
CA VAL A 403 -4.10 -1.28 -0.28
C VAL A 403 -2.99 -1.95 -1.11
N ARG A 404 -2.98 -3.28 -1.15
CA ARG A 404 -2.03 -4.05 -1.98
C ARG A 404 -2.08 -3.64 -3.45
N ARG A 405 -3.28 -3.59 -4.05
CA ARG A 405 -3.46 -3.19 -5.47
C ARG A 405 -2.93 -1.79 -5.75
N GLU A 406 -3.17 -0.85 -4.83
CA GLU A 406 -2.64 0.52 -4.96
C GLU A 406 -1.11 0.57 -4.83
N TYR A 407 -0.51 -0.23 -3.96
CA TYR A 407 0.95 -0.36 -3.89
C TYR A 407 1.55 -0.98 -5.16
N GLU A 408 0.94 -2.04 -5.69
CA GLU A 408 1.37 -2.65 -6.97
C GLU A 408 1.33 -1.63 -8.11
N ARG A 409 0.25 -0.84 -8.20
CA ARG A 409 0.11 0.24 -9.17
C ARG A 409 1.19 1.31 -8.97
N ALA A 410 1.37 1.78 -7.74
CA ALA A 410 2.35 2.83 -7.43
C ALA A 410 3.78 2.39 -7.74
N PHE A 411 4.16 1.14 -7.44
CA PHE A 411 5.47 0.62 -7.80
C PHE A 411 5.66 0.49 -9.31
N LYS A 412 4.65 0.03 -10.06
CA LYS A 412 4.69 0.00 -11.53
C LYS A 412 4.88 1.40 -12.11
N ASP A 413 4.10 2.37 -11.65
CA ASP A 413 4.18 3.76 -12.14
C ASP A 413 5.57 4.35 -11.88
N ARG A 414 6.14 4.13 -10.70
CA ARG A 414 7.51 4.55 -10.35
C ARG A 414 8.56 3.89 -11.23
N PHE A 415 8.45 2.57 -11.42
CA PHE A 415 9.34 1.83 -12.30
C PHE A 415 9.34 2.37 -13.73
N TRP A 416 8.17 2.64 -14.30
CA TRP A 416 8.05 3.18 -15.64
C TRP A 416 8.44 4.65 -15.75
N ASN A 417 8.36 5.42 -14.66
CA ASN A 417 8.87 6.78 -14.65
C ASN A 417 10.41 6.83 -14.61
N GLU A 418 11.04 5.90 -13.90
CA GLU A 418 12.51 5.81 -13.79
C GLU A 418 13.16 5.17 -15.02
N PHE A 419 12.64 4.01 -15.45
CA PHE A 419 13.24 3.17 -16.50
C PHE A 419 12.46 3.14 -17.81
N GLY A 420 11.19 3.60 -17.80
CA GLY A 420 10.42 3.74 -19.02
C GLY A 420 10.95 4.89 -19.87
N TRP A 421 10.55 4.92 -21.14
CA TRP A 421 11.00 5.95 -22.07
C TRP A 421 10.61 7.34 -21.53
N LYS A 422 11.58 8.24 -21.35
CA LYS A 422 11.37 9.58 -20.77
C LYS A 422 10.34 10.34 -21.60
N LYS A 423 9.61 11.31 -21.03
CA LYS A 423 8.57 12.08 -21.77
C LYS A 423 9.10 12.76 -23.05
N GLN A 424 10.39 13.12 -23.08
CA GLN A 424 11.10 13.60 -24.27
C GLN A 424 11.45 12.48 -25.25
N GLU A 425 11.80 11.29 -24.78
CA GLU A 425 11.94 10.10 -25.63
C GLU A 425 10.58 9.64 -26.13
N ARG A 426 9.48 9.74 -25.37
CA ARG A 426 8.11 9.52 -25.87
C ARG A 426 7.63 10.60 -26.82
N SER A 427 8.23 11.80 -26.82
CA SER A 427 7.94 12.88 -27.78
C SER A 427 8.79 12.74 -29.04
N ALA A 428 10.07 12.40 -28.90
CA ALA A 428 10.97 12.06 -29.99
C ALA A 428 10.53 10.77 -30.65
N VAL A 429 10.12 9.76 -29.87
CA VAL A 429 9.53 8.50 -30.32
C VAL A 429 8.05 8.69 -30.67
N ARG A 430 7.29 9.70 -30.23
CA ARG A 430 5.98 10.04 -30.87
C ARG A 430 6.17 10.75 -32.19
N GLY A 431 7.20 11.58 -32.34
CA GLY A 431 7.58 12.22 -33.61
C GLY A 431 8.12 11.18 -34.60
N PHE A 432 9.00 10.30 -34.13
CA PHE A 432 9.53 9.15 -34.86
C PHE A 432 8.41 8.14 -35.12
N ILE A 433 7.65 7.65 -34.13
CA ILE A 433 6.47 6.79 -34.36
C ILE A 433 5.42 7.46 -35.25
N LYS A 434 5.31 8.79 -35.37
CA LYS A 434 4.38 9.41 -36.33
C LYS A 434 4.93 9.37 -37.75
N GLN A 435 6.22 9.67 -37.93
CA GLN A 435 6.92 9.63 -39.22
C GLN A 435 7.15 8.18 -39.70
N THR A 436 7.62 7.31 -38.81
CA THR A 436 7.77 5.87 -38.99
C THR A 436 6.44 5.12 -38.95
N ARG A 437 5.31 5.65 -38.40
CA ARG A 437 3.98 5.05 -38.61
C ARG A 437 3.48 5.29 -40.01
N GLU A 438 3.79 6.42 -40.63
CA GLU A 438 3.38 6.68 -42.01
C GLU A 438 4.18 5.82 -42.98
N GLU A 439 5.49 5.67 -42.74
CA GLU A 439 6.35 4.76 -43.53
C GLU A 439 6.03 3.28 -43.24
N ILE A 440 5.95 2.83 -41.99
CA ILE A 440 5.58 1.45 -41.62
C ILE A 440 4.10 1.16 -41.95
N ARG A 441 3.16 2.11 -41.87
CA ARG A 441 1.80 1.87 -42.40
C ARG A 441 1.82 1.76 -43.91
N SER A 442 2.62 2.57 -44.62
CA SER A 442 2.69 2.46 -46.07
C SER A 442 3.33 1.13 -46.47
N ASP A 443 4.38 0.68 -45.77
CA ASP A 443 5.07 -0.58 -46.05
C ASP A 443 4.24 -1.78 -45.61
N LEU A 444 3.58 -1.75 -44.45
CA LEU A 444 2.64 -2.80 -44.03
C LEU A 444 1.36 -2.79 -44.87
N ALA A 445 0.87 -1.65 -45.35
CA ALA A 445 -0.28 -1.58 -46.26
C ALA A 445 0.10 -2.09 -47.65
N ASN A 446 1.28 -1.76 -48.16
CA ASN A 446 1.83 -2.28 -49.42
C ASN A 446 2.08 -3.78 -49.31
N MET A 447 2.59 -4.25 -48.17
CA MET A 447 2.79 -5.68 -47.88
C MET A 447 1.45 -6.41 -47.74
N ALA A 448 0.48 -5.84 -47.02
CA ALA A 448 -0.86 -6.40 -46.88
C ALA A 448 -1.61 -6.45 -48.23
N GLN A 449 -1.51 -5.40 -49.06
CA GLN A 449 -2.06 -5.40 -50.42
C GLN A 449 -1.37 -6.45 -51.32
N ARG A 450 -0.05 -6.64 -51.18
CA ARG A 450 0.69 -7.68 -51.90
C ARG A 450 0.28 -9.08 -51.47
N ILE A 451 0.14 -9.33 -50.17
CA ILE A 451 -0.34 -10.60 -49.61
C ILE A 451 -1.78 -10.87 -50.02
N ASP A 452 -2.66 -9.87 -49.97
CA ASP A 452 -4.06 -9.98 -50.42
C ASP A 452 -4.16 -10.33 -51.90
N ARG A 453 -3.34 -9.69 -52.75
CA ARG A 453 -3.22 -10.01 -54.18
C ARG A 453 -2.73 -11.44 -54.40
N MET A 454 -1.66 -11.86 -53.72
CA MET A 454 -1.12 -13.22 -53.84
C MET A 454 -2.14 -14.28 -53.40
N MET A 455 -2.89 -14.01 -52.32
CA MET A 455 -3.91 -14.92 -51.80
C MET A 455 -5.10 -15.07 -52.76
N LYS A 456 -5.63 -13.96 -53.28
CA LYS A 456 -6.75 -13.98 -54.23
C LYS A 456 -6.35 -14.57 -55.57
N ARG A 457 -5.13 -14.31 -56.04
CA ARG A 457 -4.57 -14.96 -57.24
C ARG A 457 -4.40 -16.47 -57.03
N ALA A 458 -3.88 -16.90 -55.88
CA ALA A 458 -3.76 -18.31 -55.53
C ALA A 458 -5.11 -19.03 -55.53
N ILE A 459 -6.19 -18.40 -55.08
CA ILE A 459 -7.54 -18.98 -55.15
C ILE A 459 -7.99 -19.13 -56.61
N LEU A 460 -7.80 -18.11 -57.46
CA LEU A 460 -8.17 -18.19 -58.88
C LEU A 460 -7.39 -19.28 -59.62
N LEU A 461 -6.10 -19.42 -59.33
CA LEU A 461 -5.29 -20.55 -59.82
C LEU A 461 -5.80 -21.90 -59.30
N GLY A 462 -6.15 -21.97 -58.02
CA GLY A 462 -6.77 -23.15 -57.42
C GLY A 462 -8.08 -23.53 -58.11
N LEU A 463 -8.93 -22.55 -58.43
CA LEU A 463 -10.19 -22.74 -59.15
C LEU A 463 -10.00 -23.16 -60.61
N CYS A 464 -8.89 -22.77 -61.25
CA CYS A 464 -8.55 -23.29 -62.58
C CYS A 464 -8.18 -24.78 -62.54
N ARG A 465 -7.45 -25.20 -61.49
CA ARG A 465 -7.03 -26.59 -61.28
C ARG A 465 -8.17 -27.48 -60.77
N HIS A 466 -9.05 -26.91 -59.96
CA HIS A 466 -10.17 -27.59 -59.30
C HIS A 466 -11.51 -26.91 -59.63
N PRO A 467 -11.95 -26.94 -60.91
CA PRO A 467 -13.11 -26.17 -61.37
C PRO A 467 -14.45 -26.62 -60.79
N ALA A 468 -14.52 -27.82 -60.21
CA ALA A 468 -15.73 -28.30 -59.53
C ALA A 468 -16.18 -27.35 -58.40
N VAL A 469 -15.22 -26.71 -57.72
CA VAL A 469 -15.48 -25.76 -56.61
C VAL A 469 -16.21 -24.50 -57.07
N LEU A 470 -16.07 -24.10 -58.36
CA LEU A 470 -16.82 -22.97 -58.91
C LEU A 470 -18.33 -23.19 -58.81
N TYR A 471 -18.82 -24.42 -58.98
CA TYR A 471 -20.26 -24.68 -58.97
C TYR A 471 -20.90 -24.49 -57.59
N SER A 472 -20.14 -24.71 -56.52
CA SER A 472 -20.61 -24.50 -55.14
C SER A 472 -20.38 -23.06 -54.64
N HIS A 473 -19.41 -22.33 -55.20
CA HIS A 473 -19.01 -21.02 -54.67
C HIS A 473 -19.14 -19.83 -55.67
N ARG A 474 -19.69 -20.02 -56.89
CA ARG A 474 -19.78 -18.96 -57.92
C ARG A 474 -20.51 -17.67 -57.47
N GLU A 475 -21.58 -17.78 -56.70
CA GLU A 475 -22.33 -16.61 -56.20
C GLU A 475 -21.51 -15.84 -55.16
N GLN A 476 -20.89 -16.58 -54.25
CA GLN A 476 -20.03 -16.08 -53.21
C GLN A 476 -18.76 -15.41 -53.76
N LEU A 477 -18.15 -15.98 -54.81
CA LEU A 477 -16.98 -15.43 -55.48
C LEU A 477 -17.22 -14.03 -56.06
N GLY A 478 -18.45 -13.74 -56.50
CA GLY A 478 -18.83 -12.40 -56.98
C GLY A 478 -18.80 -11.33 -55.86
N GLY A 479 -18.93 -11.75 -54.61
CA GLY A 479 -18.86 -10.87 -53.43
C GLY A 479 -17.44 -10.52 -52.98
N ILE A 480 -16.42 -11.28 -53.43
CA ILE A 480 -15.03 -11.07 -53.02
C ILE A 480 -14.44 -9.86 -53.73
N ALA A 481 -14.05 -8.84 -52.97
CA ALA A 481 -13.43 -7.65 -53.52
C ALA A 481 -12.02 -7.95 -54.07
N MET A 482 -11.84 -7.94 -55.39
CA MET A 482 -10.52 -8.21 -56.00
C MET A 482 -9.63 -6.95 -56.05
N PRO A 483 -8.33 -7.06 -55.74
CA PRO A 483 -7.44 -5.91 -55.54
C PRO A 483 -6.97 -5.26 -56.85
N THR A 484 -7.07 -5.94 -57.99
CA THR A 484 -6.71 -5.40 -59.32
C THR A 484 -7.82 -5.65 -60.32
N GLN A 485 -7.89 -4.82 -61.37
CA GLN A 485 -8.86 -5.00 -62.45
C GLN A 485 -8.68 -6.35 -63.16
N ALA A 486 -7.43 -6.79 -63.38
CA ALA A 486 -7.16 -8.07 -64.01
C ALA A 486 -7.70 -9.28 -63.21
N LEU A 487 -7.59 -9.28 -61.88
CA LEU A 487 -8.17 -10.34 -61.05
C LEU A 487 -9.70 -10.27 -61.00
N LYS A 488 -10.31 -9.07 -61.09
CA LYS A 488 -11.76 -8.91 -61.28
C LYS A 488 -12.23 -9.55 -62.57
N ASP A 489 -11.57 -9.21 -63.67
CA ASP A 489 -11.92 -9.71 -65.01
C ASP A 489 -11.76 -11.24 -65.07
N TRP A 490 -10.67 -11.78 -64.48
CA TRP A 490 -10.47 -13.22 -64.35
C TRP A 490 -11.58 -13.89 -63.54
N THR A 491 -11.94 -13.33 -62.38
CA THR A 491 -13.04 -13.86 -61.56
C THR A 491 -14.36 -13.85 -62.33
N SER A 492 -14.69 -12.75 -63.01
CA SER A 492 -15.90 -12.64 -63.84
C SER A 492 -15.92 -13.67 -64.98
N LEU A 493 -14.77 -13.94 -65.60
CA LEU A 493 -14.65 -14.97 -66.65
C LEU A 493 -14.90 -16.37 -66.10
N LEU A 494 -14.32 -16.74 -64.96
CA LEU A 494 -14.55 -18.05 -64.33
C LEU A 494 -16.01 -18.22 -63.90
N ILE A 495 -16.60 -17.19 -63.29
CA ILE A 495 -18.02 -17.18 -62.90
C ILE A 495 -18.89 -17.37 -64.15
N ARG A 496 -18.66 -16.58 -65.21
CA ARG A 496 -19.42 -16.67 -66.46
C ARG A 496 -19.28 -18.05 -67.11
N ALA A 497 -18.08 -18.59 -67.19
CA ALA A 497 -17.83 -19.93 -67.72
C ALA A 497 -18.59 -21.01 -66.94
N SER A 498 -18.72 -20.85 -65.62
CA SER A 498 -19.47 -21.78 -64.76
C SER A 498 -20.99 -21.77 -65.02
N PHE A 499 -21.54 -20.67 -65.56
CA PHE A 499 -22.95 -20.60 -65.97
C PHE A 499 -23.18 -21.13 -67.40
N GLU A 500 -22.23 -20.90 -68.30
CA GLU A 500 -22.36 -21.27 -69.72
C GLU A 500 -22.05 -22.76 -69.99
N ARG A 501 -21.37 -23.45 -69.07
CA ARG A 501 -20.92 -24.85 -69.26
C ARG A 501 -21.37 -25.76 -68.11
N GLN A 502 -21.91 -26.93 -68.48
CA GLN A 502 -22.40 -27.93 -67.52
C GLN A 502 -21.27 -28.60 -66.72
N ALA A 503 -20.07 -28.71 -67.29
CA ALA A 503 -18.85 -29.16 -66.62
C ALA A 503 -17.66 -28.40 -67.18
N LEU A 504 -16.78 -27.93 -66.30
CA LEU A 504 -15.51 -27.28 -66.65
C LEU A 504 -14.35 -28.24 -66.33
N GLU A 505 -13.43 -28.37 -67.27
CA GLU A 505 -12.15 -29.08 -67.10
C GLU A 505 -10.99 -28.08 -67.18
N GLU A 506 -9.86 -28.41 -66.56
CA GLU A 506 -8.66 -27.55 -66.49
C GLU A 506 -8.18 -27.09 -67.88
N SER A 507 -8.19 -28.00 -68.87
CA SER A 507 -7.80 -27.72 -70.25
C SER A 507 -8.72 -26.70 -70.95
N LEU A 508 -10.01 -26.70 -70.61
CA LEU A 508 -11.01 -25.78 -71.16
C LEU A 508 -10.89 -24.39 -70.52
N ILE A 509 -10.59 -24.33 -69.22
CA ILE A 509 -10.33 -23.06 -68.53
C ILE A 509 -9.08 -22.39 -69.09
N ASP A 510 -8.01 -23.16 -69.32
CA ASP A 510 -6.79 -22.65 -69.94
C ASP A 510 -7.07 -22.03 -71.32
N ALA A 511 -7.94 -22.65 -72.13
CA ALA A 511 -8.34 -22.09 -73.43
C ALA A 511 -9.17 -20.80 -73.29
N ILE A 512 -10.09 -20.74 -72.32
CA ILE A 512 -10.91 -19.55 -72.02
C ILE A 512 -10.02 -18.38 -71.57
N LEU A 513 -9.03 -18.67 -70.71
CA LEU A 513 -8.10 -17.66 -70.23
C LEU A 513 -7.11 -17.21 -71.31
N ALA A 514 -6.72 -18.12 -72.22
CA ALA A 514 -5.85 -17.80 -73.34
C ALA A 514 -6.41 -16.67 -74.24
N ASP A 515 -7.70 -16.77 -74.56
CA ASP A 515 -8.44 -15.87 -75.47
C ASP A 515 -8.74 -14.49 -74.83
N ALA A 516 -8.83 -14.44 -73.50
CA ALA A 516 -9.30 -13.25 -72.76
C ALA A 516 -8.28 -12.10 -72.60
N SER A 517 -7.14 -12.10 -73.31
CA SER A 517 -6.10 -11.03 -73.24
C SER A 517 -5.59 -10.64 -71.83
N LEU A 518 -5.81 -11.47 -70.80
CA LEU A 518 -5.20 -11.34 -69.46
C LEU A 518 -3.65 -11.40 -69.51
N PRO A 519 -2.89 -10.70 -68.66
CA PRO A 519 -1.43 -10.76 -68.65
C PRO A 519 -0.87 -12.16 -68.32
N GLU A 520 0.11 -12.64 -69.10
CA GLU A 520 0.87 -13.91 -68.91
C GLU A 520 1.31 -14.21 -67.45
N PRO A 521 1.84 -13.24 -66.66
CA PRO A 521 2.29 -13.47 -65.29
C PRO A 521 1.19 -13.89 -64.30
N GLU A 522 -0.08 -13.73 -64.66
CA GLU A 522 -1.20 -14.13 -63.82
C GLU A 522 -1.66 -15.57 -64.11
N ARG A 523 -1.31 -16.14 -65.27
CA ARG A 523 -1.94 -17.37 -65.76
C ARG A 523 -1.29 -18.67 -65.27
N ARG A 524 0.02 -18.71 -64.97
CA ARG A 524 0.73 -20.02 -64.78
C ARG A 524 1.86 -20.08 -63.77
N ASN A 525 2.26 -18.97 -63.13
CA ASN A 525 3.46 -18.97 -62.28
C ASN A 525 3.13 -18.99 -60.77
N ILE A 526 3.04 -20.20 -60.20
CA ILE A 526 2.80 -20.43 -58.76
C ILE A 526 4.01 -20.02 -57.90
N ALA A 527 5.21 -19.81 -58.49
CA ALA A 527 6.44 -19.55 -57.73
C ALA A 527 6.40 -18.22 -56.94
N HIS A 528 5.47 -17.33 -57.26
CA HIS A 528 5.33 -16.01 -56.66
C HIS A 528 4.03 -15.86 -55.84
N ASP A 529 3.34 -16.97 -55.52
CA ASP A 529 2.08 -17.01 -54.79
C ASP A 529 2.15 -17.82 -53.49
N LEU A 530 1.16 -17.60 -52.62
CA LEU A 530 1.00 -18.38 -51.40
C LEU A 530 0.71 -19.85 -51.73
N ARG A 531 1.52 -20.75 -51.16
CA ARG A 531 1.38 -22.20 -51.39
C ARG A 531 0.37 -22.81 -50.43
N PHE A 532 -0.84 -22.99 -50.92
CA PHE A 532 -1.88 -23.76 -50.25
C PHE A 532 -1.73 -25.27 -50.49
N SER A 533 -2.36 -26.06 -49.61
CA SER A 533 -2.45 -27.53 -49.72
C SER A 533 -2.94 -27.99 -51.09
N PHE A 534 -3.92 -27.30 -51.68
CA PHE A 534 -4.49 -27.64 -52.99
C PHE A 534 -3.56 -27.46 -54.20
N PHE A 535 -2.32 -26.99 -53.99
CA PHE A 535 -1.25 -26.98 -55.00
C PHE A 535 -0.22 -28.09 -54.85
N LYS A 536 -0.24 -28.86 -53.76
CA LYS A 536 0.72 -29.95 -53.58
C LYS A 536 0.34 -31.13 -54.47
N ALA A 537 1.35 -31.73 -55.11
CA ALA A 537 1.14 -32.80 -56.10
C ALA A 537 0.62 -34.12 -55.48
N ASP A 538 0.79 -34.30 -54.17
CA ASP A 538 0.42 -35.49 -53.38
C ASP A 538 -0.89 -35.35 -52.61
N THR A 539 -1.56 -34.19 -52.67
CA THR A 539 -2.84 -33.97 -51.98
C THR A 539 -4.00 -34.60 -52.75
N ASP A 540 -4.83 -35.36 -52.04
CA ASP A 540 -6.05 -35.96 -52.60
C ASP A 540 -6.97 -34.88 -53.18
N ARG A 541 -7.60 -35.16 -54.33
CA ARG A 541 -8.43 -34.18 -55.04
C ARG A 541 -9.59 -33.68 -54.20
N SER A 542 -10.26 -34.55 -53.44
CA SER A 542 -11.39 -34.14 -52.60
C SER A 542 -10.95 -33.25 -51.44
N VAL A 543 -9.75 -33.49 -50.90
CA VAL A 543 -9.14 -32.65 -49.86
C VAL A 543 -8.77 -31.29 -50.44
N ALA A 544 -8.16 -31.25 -51.63
CA ALA A 544 -7.81 -30.00 -52.30
C ALA A 544 -9.04 -29.13 -52.64
N GLU A 545 -10.13 -29.75 -53.11
CA GLU A 545 -11.40 -29.07 -53.41
C GLU A 545 -12.06 -28.51 -52.12
N ASN A 546 -12.04 -29.28 -51.03
CA ASN A 546 -12.56 -28.84 -49.72
C ASN A 546 -11.73 -27.69 -49.12
N ASP A 547 -10.40 -27.81 -49.12
CA ASP A 547 -9.50 -26.78 -48.61
C ASP A 547 -9.64 -25.48 -49.40
N LEU A 548 -9.78 -25.55 -50.73
CA LEU A 548 -10.03 -24.39 -51.58
C LEU A 548 -11.36 -23.71 -51.25
N GLY A 549 -12.43 -24.48 -51.07
CA GLY A 549 -13.73 -23.96 -50.64
C GLY A 549 -13.67 -23.31 -49.25
N GLU A 550 -12.93 -23.90 -48.32
CA GLU A 550 -12.74 -23.36 -46.96
C GLU A 550 -12.01 -22.01 -46.99
N VAL A 551 -10.95 -21.87 -47.79
CA VAL A 551 -10.25 -20.59 -47.96
C VAL A 551 -11.18 -19.51 -48.53
N ILE A 552 -12.03 -19.85 -49.51
CA ILE A 552 -13.02 -18.91 -50.09
C ILE A 552 -13.99 -18.40 -49.02
N ASN A 553 -14.50 -19.30 -48.17
CA ASN A 553 -15.42 -18.94 -47.08
C ASN A 553 -14.75 -18.06 -46.03
N ILE A 554 -13.49 -18.34 -45.68
CA ILE A 554 -12.71 -17.49 -44.76
C ILE A 554 -12.55 -16.07 -45.33
N LEU A 555 -12.25 -15.92 -46.62
CA LEU A 555 -12.09 -14.58 -47.22
C LEU A 555 -13.38 -13.76 -47.21
N LEU A 556 -14.53 -14.40 -47.41
CA LEU A 556 -15.82 -13.73 -47.33
C LEU A 556 -16.10 -13.24 -45.92
N PHE A 557 -15.77 -14.06 -44.91
CA PHE A 557 -15.86 -13.65 -43.52
C PHE A 557 -14.96 -12.45 -43.23
N GLU A 558 -13.69 -12.45 -43.68
CA GLU A 558 -12.75 -11.33 -43.47
C GLU A 558 -13.27 -10.00 -44.03
N GLN A 559 -13.95 -10.03 -45.18
CA GLN A 559 -14.51 -8.83 -45.81
C GLN A 559 -15.67 -8.22 -44.98
N GLU A 560 -16.44 -9.05 -44.27
CA GLU A 560 -17.56 -8.60 -43.45
C GLU A 560 -17.20 -8.42 -41.96
N TYR A 561 -16.06 -8.94 -41.52
CA TYR A 561 -15.66 -8.93 -40.11
C TYR A 561 -15.56 -7.52 -39.55
N GLN A 562 -14.78 -6.65 -40.18
CA GLN A 562 -14.53 -5.30 -39.66
C GLN A 562 -15.82 -4.44 -39.61
N PRO A 563 -16.66 -4.38 -40.66
CA PRO A 563 -17.95 -3.71 -40.60
C PRO A 563 -18.90 -4.28 -39.53
N LYS A 564 -18.92 -5.61 -39.33
CA LYS A 564 -19.76 -6.25 -38.30
C LYS A 564 -19.26 -5.93 -36.89
N LEU A 565 -17.94 -6.01 -36.66
CA LEU A 565 -17.33 -5.69 -35.37
C LEU A 565 -17.59 -4.23 -34.99
N GLU A 566 -17.44 -3.30 -35.92
CA GLU A 566 -17.72 -1.88 -35.69
C GLU A 566 -19.18 -1.63 -35.34
N ARG A 567 -20.12 -2.29 -36.03
CA ARG A 567 -21.56 -2.20 -35.70
C ARG A 567 -21.87 -2.74 -34.32
N LEU A 568 -21.36 -3.92 -33.97
CA LEU A 568 -21.58 -4.54 -32.65
C LEU A 568 -20.94 -3.70 -31.53
N THR A 569 -19.73 -3.19 -31.75
CA THR A 569 -19.04 -2.32 -30.80
C THR A 569 -19.82 -1.02 -30.60
N ALA A 570 -20.28 -0.38 -31.68
CA ALA A 570 -21.11 0.81 -31.59
C ALA A 570 -22.44 0.55 -30.87
N ALA A 571 -23.08 -0.61 -31.11
CA ALA A 571 -24.32 -0.99 -30.43
C ALA A 571 -24.12 -1.23 -28.93
N LEU A 572 -23.00 -1.82 -28.52
CA LEU A 572 -22.64 -2.03 -27.10
C LEU A 572 -22.42 -0.69 -26.36
N TYR A 573 -21.82 0.30 -27.01
CA TYR A 573 -21.53 1.61 -26.41
C TYR A 573 -22.63 2.66 -26.61
N ALA A 574 -23.70 2.35 -27.35
CA ALA A 574 -24.82 3.25 -27.57
C ALA A 574 -25.82 3.30 -26.41
N ARG A 575 -25.77 2.33 -25.47
CA ARG A 575 -26.64 2.32 -24.28
C ARG A 575 -25.95 3.06 -23.13
N GLY A 576 -26.67 3.97 -22.48
CA GLY A 576 -26.16 4.80 -21.39
C GLY A 576 -25.76 3.96 -20.16
N GLU A 577 -24.92 4.53 -19.29
CA GLU A 577 -24.30 3.88 -18.13
C GLU A 577 -25.29 3.22 -17.14
N ASP A 578 -26.58 3.57 -17.20
CA ASP A 578 -27.63 3.10 -16.29
C ASP A 578 -28.39 1.82 -16.72
N GLU A 579 -28.24 1.33 -17.97
CA GLU A 579 -29.05 0.21 -18.49
C GLU A 579 -28.38 -1.19 -18.44
N GLY A 580 -27.11 -1.28 -18.04
CA GLY A 580 -26.36 -2.54 -18.02
C GLY A 580 -25.95 -3.03 -19.43
N ILE A 581 -24.98 -3.95 -19.48
CA ILE A 581 -24.48 -4.52 -20.74
C ILE A 581 -25.51 -5.53 -21.27
N ASP A 582 -25.92 -5.38 -22.52
CA ASP A 582 -26.75 -6.38 -23.20
C ASP A 582 -25.95 -7.68 -23.38
N GLU A 583 -26.21 -8.66 -22.52
CA GLU A 583 -25.48 -9.93 -22.50
C GLU A 583 -25.55 -10.67 -23.84
N ALA A 584 -26.64 -10.53 -24.60
CA ALA A 584 -26.77 -11.15 -25.91
C ALA A 584 -25.88 -10.49 -26.96
N LEU A 585 -25.84 -9.15 -27.00
CA LEU A 585 -24.94 -8.41 -27.90
C LEU A 585 -23.47 -8.60 -27.52
N TRP A 586 -23.17 -8.71 -26.22
CA TRP A 586 -21.82 -8.98 -25.73
C TRP A 586 -21.37 -10.39 -26.13
N GLN A 587 -22.25 -11.38 -26.03
CA GLN A 587 -21.96 -12.74 -26.48
C GLN A 587 -21.74 -12.79 -28.00
N GLU A 588 -22.57 -12.10 -28.79
CA GLU A 588 -22.39 -12.01 -30.25
C GLU A 588 -21.06 -11.34 -30.63
N HIS A 589 -20.63 -10.32 -29.87
CA HIS A 589 -19.32 -9.67 -30.04
C HIS A 589 -18.16 -10.63 -29.74
N LEU A 590 -18.25 -11.40 -28.66
CA LEU A 590 -17.23 -12.40 -28.32
C LEU A 590 -17.18 -13.54 -29.34
N ASP A 591 -18.32 -14.04 -29.79
CA ASP A 591 -18.42 -15.11 -30.78
C ASP A 591 -17.78 -14.68 -32.11
N LEU A 592 -17.98 -13.43 -32.54
CA LEU A 592 -17.36 -12.89 -33.74
C LEU A 592 -15.81 -12.84 -33.63
N ILE A 593 -15.28 -12.46 -32.47
CA ILE A 593 -13.83 -12.44 -32.20
C ILE A 593 -13.26 -13.87 -32.15
N HIS A 594 -13.98 -14.80 -31.51
CA HIS A 594 -13.58 -16.21 -31.46
C HIS A 594 -13.58 -16.85 -32.86
N TYR A 595 -14.58 -16.54 -33.69
CA TYR A 595 -14.65 -17.03 -35.05
C TYR A 595 -13.52 -16.47 -35.92
N LYS A 596 -13.18 -15.18 -35.78
CA LYS A 596 -12.01 -14.58 -36.44
C LYS A 596 -10.71 -15.29 -36.07
N ARG A 597 -10.48 -15.53 -34.78
CA ARG A 597 -9.28 -16.22 -34.31
C ARG A 597 -9.18 -17.64 -34.86
N ARG A 598 -10.30 -18.39 -34.88
CA ARG A 598 -10.36 -19.73 -35.46
C ARG A 598 -10.05 -19.73 -36.96
N ASN A 599 -10.59 -18.76 -37.70
CA ASN A 599 -10.31 -18.61 -39.13
C ASN A 599 -8.86 -18.24 -39.40
N ASP A 600 -8.24 -17.41 -38.57
CA ASP A 600 -6.81 -17.08 -38.67
C ASP A 600 -5.91 -18.29 -38.43
N GLU A 601 -6.23 -19.10 -37.41
CA GLU A 601 -5.54 -20.35 -37.11
C GLU A 601 -5.71 -21.36 -38.25
N ARG A 602 -6.93 -21.51 -38.77
CA ARG A 602 -7.22 -22.41 -39.88
C ARG A 602 -6.56 -21.98 -41.19
N LEU A 603 -6.54 -20.68 -41.49
CA LEU A 603 -5.85 -20.14 -42.66
C LEU A 603 -4.34 -20.35 -42.59
N LYS A 604 -3.75 -20.38 -41.38
CA LYS A 604 -2.34 -20.77 -41.19
C LYS A 604 -2.11 -22.25 -41.46
N GLU A 605 -3.01 -23.14 -41.04
CA GLU A 605 -2.92 -24.58 -41.31
C GLU A 605 -3.03 -24.91 -42.81
N LEU A 606 -3.93 -24.23 -43.52
CA LEU A 606 -4.17 -24.41 -44.96
C LEU A 606 -3.01 -23.88 -45.83
N LYS A 607 -2.15 -23.03 -45.26
CA LYS A 607 -0.92 -22.51 -45.89
C LYS A 607 0.26 -23.39 -45.50
N ALA A 608 1.02 -23.89 -46.47
CA ALA A 608 2.26 -24.59 -46.18
C ALA A 608 3.37 -23.57 -45.81
N ASN A 609 3.89 -23.63 -44.58
CA ASN A 609 5.06 -22.89 -44.04
C ASN A 609 5.25 -21.45 -44.57
N ILE A 610 4.51 -20.50 -43.98
CA ILE A 610 4.69 -19.06 -44.25
C ILE A 610 6.08 -18.56 -43.77
N GLU A 611 6.64 -19.17 -42.73
CA GLU A 611 7.89 -18.70 -42.09
C GLU A 611 9.14 -18.89 -42.97
N GLU A 612 9.22 -19.96 -43.79
CA GLU A 612 10.37 -20.18 -44.69
C GLU A 612 10.37 -19.22 -45.90
N GLN A 613 9.22 -18.69 -46.31
CA GLN A 613 9.10 -17.86 -47.52
C GLN A 613 9.18 -16.36 -47.23
N LEU A 614 8.78 -15.91 -46.03
CA LEU A 614 8.98 -14.52 -45.61
C LEU A 614 10.44 -14.22 -45.24
N MET A 615 11.25 -15.25 -44.98
CA MET A 615 12.70 -15.12 -44.69
C MET A 615 13.58 -15.23 -45.94
N ALA A 616 13.02 -15.64 -47.09
CA ALA A 616 13.74 -15.87 -48.34
C ALA A 616 13.42 -14.86 -49.48
N ALA A 617 12.61 -13.84 -49.19
CA ALA A 617 12.30 -12.71 -50.08
C ALA A 617 12.70 -11.40 -49.40
#